data_AF-A0A8K0HKN4-F1
#
_entry.id   AF-A0A8K0HKN4-F1
#
_cell.length_a   1.000
_cell.length_b   1.000
_cell.length_c   1.000
_cell.angle_alpha   90.00
_cell.angle_beta   90.00
_cell.angle_gamma   90.00
#
_symmetry.space_group_name_H-M   'P 1'
#
loop_
_entity.id
_entity.type
_entity.pdbx_description
1 polymer ?
#
loop_
_entity_poly.entity_id
_entity_poly.type
_entity_poly.pdbx_seq_one_letter_code
_entity_poly.pdbx_strand_id
1 'polypeptide(L)'
;MLLANVLIAISLALSILLSVTAKGEDSTPNYGLQQHITTMGYSPSSPWLKKVTNPRPPGCWKRPWICDQGERPPRMRCCRNRCLDVSSDVNNCGSCGTRCPFTWQCCRGLCIDTNISPFNCGRCGHRCPFRSLCYYGMCGYAEPWPPWPRPPFPPKPPKPPKPPKPPKPPKPPKPPKPPKPPKPPLSSG
;
A
#
# COMPACT_ATOMS: atom_id res chain seq x y z
N MET A 1 38.73 38.90 20.26
CA MET A 1 37.43 38.81 20.97
C MET A 1 36.35 38.11 20.14
N LEU A 2 36.13 38.47 18.87
CA LEU A 2 35.13 37.81 18.01
C LEU A 2 35.37 36.28 17.86
N LEU A 3 36.61 35.88 17.57
CA LEU A 3 37.00 34.47 17.45
C LEU A 3 36.77 33.65 18.73
N ALA A 4 37.03 34.24 19.89
CA ALA A 4 36.80 33.57 21.18
C ALA A 4 35.31 33.33 21.44
N ASN A 5 34.45 34.31 21.12
CA ASN A 5 33.00 34.18 21.27
C ASN A 5 32.41 33.14 20.31
N VAL A 6 32.95 33.05 19.08
CA VAL A 6 32.55 32.04 18.10
C VAL A 6 32.92 30.62 18.56
N LEU A 7 34.13 30.44 19.11
CA LEU A 7 34.57 29.14 19.63
C LEU A 7 33.75 28.69 20.85
N ILE A 8 33.35 29.62 21.73
CA ILE A 8 32.47 29.34 22.88
C ILE A 8 31.06 28.95 22.41
N ALA A 9 30.52 29.61 21.39
CA ALA A 9 29.21 29.26 20.84
C ALA A 9 29.19 27.86 20.20
N ILE A 10 30.27 27.48 19.50
CA ILE A 10 30.40 26.16 18.87
C ILE A 10 30.52 25.05 19.91
N SER A 11 31.28 25.26 20.99
CA SER A 11 31.42 24.25 22.05
C SER A 11 30.12 24.04 22.85
N LEU A 12 29.36 25.10 23.10
CA LEU A 12 28.02 25.01 23.68
C LEU A 12 27.03 24.31 22.75
N ALA A 13 27.08 24.60 21.45
CA ALA A 13 26.21 23.93 20.47
C ALA A 13 26.52 22.42 20.35
N LEU A 14 27.81 22.03 20.35
CA LEU A 14 28.20 20.62 20.28
C LEU A 14 27.80 19.84 21.54
N SER A 15 27.97 20.44 22.73
CA SER A 15 27.60 19.79 24.00
C SER A 15 26.08 19.58 24.13
N ILE A 16 25.28 20.52 23.63
CA ILE A 16 23.82 20.37 23.52
C ILE A 16 23.47 19.25 22.52
N LEU A 17 24.14 19.18 21.37
CA LEU A 17 23.88 18.14 20.37
C LEU A 17 24.20 16.73 20.90
N LEU A 18 25.31 16.58 21.64
CA LEU A 18 25.70 15.32 22.30
C LEU A 18 24.70 14.85 23.36
N SER A 19 24.11 15.78 24.12
CA SER A 19 23.12 15.44 25.15
C SER A 19 21.76 15.06 24.56
N VAL A 20 21.38 15.59 23.38
CA VAL A 20 20.18 15.17 22.66
C VAL A 20 20.30 13.73 22.13
N THR A 21 21.50 13.29 21.72
CA THR A 21 21.72 11.92 21.22
C THR A 21 21.89 10.86 22.31
N ALA A 22 22.12 11.26 23.57
CA ALA A 22 22.39 10.34 24.67
C ALA A 22 21.14 9.94 25.48
N LYS A 23 19.96 10.47 25.17
CA LYS A 23 18.70 10.12 25.86
C LYS A 23 17.84 9.16 25.03
N GLY A 24 18.46 8.06 24.60
CA GLY A 24 17.78 6.82 24.24
C GLY A 24 17.76 5.91 25.45
N GLU A 25 16.95 6.24 26.46
CA GLU A 25 16.67 5.34 27.57
C GLU A 25 15.80 4.20 27.05
N ASP A 26 16.41 3.04 26.82
CA ASP A 26 15.70 1.76 26.81
C ASP A 26 15.01 1.61 28.17
N SER A 27 13.77 2.09 28.19
CA SER A 27 12.82 1.86 29.26
C SER A 27 12.47 0.39 29.24
N THR A 28 13.31 -0.45 29.85
CA THR A 28 12.90 -1.78 30.27
C THR A 28 11.86 -1.58 31.38
N PRO A 29 10.57 -1.89 31.16
CA PRO A 29 9.62 -1.87 32.26
C PRO A 29 10.00 -3.06 33.13
N ASN A 30 10.52 -2.76 34.33
CA ASN A 30 10.62 -3.73 35.40
C ASN A 30 9.18 -4.15 35.72
N TYR A 31 8.72 -5.26 35.15
CA TYR A 31 7.48 -5.90 35.58
C TYR A 31 7.77 -6.51 36.95
N GLY A 32 7.69 -5.66 37.98
CA GLY A 32 7.64 -6.09 39.36
C GLY A 32 6.56 -7.15 39.49
N LEU A 33 6.99 -8.37 39.80
CA LEU A 33 6.16 -9.51 40.11
C LEU A 33 5.48 -9.28 41.46
N GLN A 34 4.58 -8.30 41.56
CA GLN A 34 3.71 -8.21 42.74
C GLN A 34 2.50 -9.12 42.51
N GLN A 35 2.65 -10.34 43.02
CA GLN A 35 1.62 -11.36 43.05
C GLN A 35 0.48 -10.95 43.98
N HIS A 36 -0.50 -10.19 43.48
CA HIS A 36 -1.85 -10.25 44.03
C HIS A 36 -2.62 -11.33 43.29
N ILE A 37 -2.43 -12.57 43.75
CA ILE A 37 -3.19 -13.74 43.36
C ILE A 37 -4.61 -13.55 43.92
N THR A 38 -5.53 -12.99 43.13
CA THR A 38 -6.97 -13.14 43.40
C THR A 38 -7.43 -14.39 42.67
N THR A 39 -7.35 -15.51 43.39
CA THR A 39 -7.85 -16.82 42.99
C THR A 39 -9.36 -16.76 42.78
N MET A 40 -9.82 -16.88 41.53
CA MET A 40 -11.20 -17.25 41.23
C MET A 40 -11.19 -18.37 40.18
N GLY A 41 -11.25 -19.62 40.69
CA GLY A 41 -11.64 -20.89 40.05
C GLY A 41 -10.88 -21.29 38.78
N TYR A 42 -10.07 -22.35 38.72
CA TYR A 42 -10.19 -23.69 39.30
C TYR A 42 -8.79 -24.17 39.70
N SER A 43 -8.63 -24.65 40.93
CA SER A 43 -7.40 -25.29 41.37
C SER A 43 -7.48 -26.79 41.04
N PRO A 44 -6.68 -27.36 40.12
CA PRO A 44 -6.67 -28.80 39.89
C PRO A 44 -6.00 -29.48 41.08
N SER A 45 -6.76 -30.29 41.80
CA SER A 45 -6.36 -30.96 43.05
C SER A 45 -5.38 -32.12 42.89
N SER A 46 -4.79 -32.33 41.70
CA SER A 46 -3.84 -33.43 41.46
C SER A 46 -2.40 -32.95 41.16
N PRO A 47 -1.37 -33.50 41.82
CA PRO A 47 0.04 -33.17 41.58
C PRO A 47 0.52 -33.37 40.14
N TRP A 48 -0.16 -34.24 39.38
CA TRP A 48 0.21 -34.68 38.04
C TRP A 48 -0.28 -33.74 36.93
N LEU A 49 -1.31 -32.92 37.17
CA LEU A 49 -1.85 -31.98 36.16
C LEU A 49 -1.02 -30.70 36.00
N LYS A 50 -0.17 -30.38 36.99
CA LYS A 50 0.71 -29.20 36.97
C LYS A 50 1.82 -29.29 35.91
N LYS A 51 2.14 -30.49 35.42
CA LYS A 51 3.29 -30.72 34.52
C LYS A 51 2.93 -30.76 33.03
N VAL A 52 1.64 -30.82 32.67
CA VAL A 52 1.18 -30.99 31.27
C VAL A 52 0.34 -29.82 30.78
N THR A 53 -0.15 -28.97 31.67
CA THR A 53 -0.83 -27.73 31.28
C THR A 53 0.18 -26.60 31.38
N ASN A 54 0.81 -26.23 30.27
CA ASN A 54 1.20 -24.83 30.10
C ASN A 54 -0.15 -24.12 29.90
N PRO A 55 -0.74 -23.49 30.93
CA PRO A 55 -2.02 -22.83 30.73
C PRO A 55 -1.73 -21.79 29.65
N ARG A 56 -2.47 -21.84 28.52
CA ARG A 56 -2.39 -20.71 27.59
C ARG A 56 -2.59 -19.46 28.44
N PRO A 57 -1.68 -18.48 28.37
CA PRO A 57 -1.75 -17.31 29.24
C PRO A 57 -3.19 -16.78 29.20
N PRO A 58 -3.79 -16.43 30.35
CA PRO A 58 -5.15 -15.94 30.40
C PRO A 58 -5.26 -14.81 29.37
N GLY A 59 -6.15 -15.00 28.39
CA GLY A 59 -6.28 -14.06 27.30
C GLY A 59 -6.74 -12.69 27.78
N CYS A 60 -6.86 -11.74 26.87
CA CYS A 60 -7.07 -10.35 27.22
C CYS A 60 -8.52 -9.99 27.64
N TRP A 61 -9.47 -10.94 27.69
CA TRP A 61 -10.90 -10.65 27.92
C TRP A 61 -11.18 -9.88 29.21
N LYS A 62 -10.57 -10.29 30.33
CA LYS A 62 -10.73 -9.59 31.62
C LYS A 62 -9.71 -8.47 31.83
N ARG A 63 -8.69 -8.37 30.98
CA ARG A 63 -7.60 -7.39 31.08
C ARG A 63 -7.26 -6.80 29.70
N PRO A 64 -8.16 -6.01 29.07
CA PRO A 64 -7.94 -5.54 27.70
C PRO A 64 -6.67 -4.68 27.55
N TRP A 65 -6.29 -3.97 28.61
CA TRP A 65 -5.10 -3.13 28.66
C TRP A 65 -3.78 -3.91 28.56
N ILE A 66 -3.78 -5.24 28.74
CA ILE A 66 -2.57 -6.05 28.53
C ILE A 66 -2.09 -6.03 27.07
N CYS A 67 -2.98 -5.69 26.14
CA CYS A 67 -2.65 -5.52 24.73
C CYS A 67 -2.13 -4.11 24.44
N ASP A 68 -2.33 -3.15 25.34
CA ASP A 68 -1.87 -1.79 25.14
C ASP A 68 -0.37 -1.72 25.44
N GLN A 69 0.40 -1.22 24.47
CA GLN A 69 1.85 -0.99 24.60
C GLN A 69 2.15 0.48 24.97
N GLY A 70 1.13 1.26 25.33
CA GLY A 70 1.28 2.67 25.71
C GLY A 70 1.32 3.64 24.53
N GLU A 71 1.12 3.14 23.31
CA GLU A 71 1.00 3.97 22.11
C GLU A 71 -0.41 4.57 22.01
N ARG A 72 -0.52 5.85 21.62
CA ARG A 72 -1.82 6.49 21.31
C ARG A 72 -1.85 6.98 19.85
N PRO A 73 -2.80 6.50 19.03
CA PRO A 73 -3.77 5.43 19.31
C PRO A 73 -3.09 4.05 19.48
N PRO A 74 -3.68 3.13 20.27
CA PRO A 74 -3.08 1.84 20.55
C PRO A 74 -3.03 0.98 19.29
N ARG A 75 -1.85 0.42 19.00
CA ARG A 75 -1.66 -0.53 17.89
C ARG A 75 -2.37 -1.85 18.13
N MET A 76 -2.24 -2.39 19.33
CA MET A 76 -2.86 -3.66 19.70
C MET A 76 -4.11 -3.43 20.54
N ARG A 77 -5.17 -4.16 20.22
CA ARG A 77 -6.42 -4.18 20.97
C ARG A 77 -6.81 -5.61 21.29
N CYS A 78 -7.48 -5.81 22.42
CA CYS A 78 -8.09 -7.08 22.73
C CYS A 78 -9.31 -7.34 21.82
N CYS A 79 -9.21 -8.33 20.95
CA CYS A 79 -10.27 -8.81 20.08
C CYS A 79 -10.44 -10.32 20.29
N ARG A 80 -11.65 -10.77 20.66
CA ARG A 80 -11.97 -12.20 20.85
C ARG A 80 -10.95 -12.94 21.75
N ASN A 81 -10.63 -12.33 22.90
CA ASN A 81 -9.67 -12.85 23.89
C ASN A 81 -8.20 -12.95 23.41
N ARG A 82 -7.84 -12.28 22.31
CA ARG A 82 -6.47 -12.19 21.77
C ARG A 82 -6.09 -10.74 21.48
N CYS A 83 -4.82 -10.39 21.64
CA CYS A 83 -4.32 -9.09 21.18
C CYS A 83 -4.12 -9.15 19.68
N LEU A 84 -4.80 -8.26 18.94
CA LEU A 84 -4.66 -8.11 17.48
C LEU A 84 -4.18 -6.70 17.15
N ASP A 85 -3.38 -6.58 16.09
CA ASP A 85 -2.90 -5.30 15.59
C ASP A 85 -4.01 -4.61 14.77
N VAL A 86 -4.67 -3.63 15.38
CA VAL A 86 -5.70 -2.83 14.72
C VAL A 86 -5.12 -1.76 13.80
N SER A 87 -3.80 -1.57 13.79
CA SER A 87 -3.14 -0.56 12.96
C SER A 87 -2.76 -1.05 11.56
N SER A 88 -2.64 -2.36 11.37
CA SER A 88 -2.19 -2.99 10.12
C SER A 88 -3.06 -4.17 9.64
N ASP A 89 -3.86 -4.78 10.51
CA ASP A 89 -4.73 -5.89 10.11
C ASP A 89 -5.93 -5.41 9.30
N VAL A 90 -6.00 -5.85 8.05
CA VAL A 90 -7.08 -5.53 7.10
C VAL A 90 -8.46 -5.99 7.59
N ASN A 91 -8.54 -7.00 8.46
CA ASN A 91 -9.80 -7.52 9.01
C ASN A 91 -10.18 -6.90 10.36
N ASN A 92 -9.30 -6.12 10.98
CA ASN A 92 -9.50 -5.50 12.29
C ASN A 92 -9.01 -4.05 12.32
N CYS A 93 -9.16 -3.32 11.22
CA CYS A 93 -8.56 -2.00 11.03
C CYS A 93 -9.25 -0.93 11.88
N GLY A 94 -8.51 -0.29 12.78
CA GLY A 94 -8.98 0.71 13.73
C GLY A 94 -9.82 0.14 14.88
N SER A 95 -10.57 -0.93 14.63
CA SER A 95 -11.32 -1.65 15.64
C SER A 95 -11.57 -3.12 15.27
N CYS A 96 -11.83 -3.95 16.28
CA CYS A 96 -12.07 -5.37 16.11
C CYS A 96 -13.23 -5.64 15.14
N GLY A 97 -13.01 -6.51 14.15
CA GLY A 97 -14.01 -6.88 13.15
C GLY A 97 -14.27 -5.85 12.05
N THR A 98 -13.58 -4.71 12.07
CA THR A 98 -13.65 -3.74 10.97
C THR A 98 -12.77 -4.18 9.83
N ARG A 99 -13.40 -4.65 8.75
CA ARG A 99 -12.69 -5.08 7.54
C ARG A 99 -12.61 -3.96 6.52
N CYS A 100 -11.43 -3.73 5.95
CA CYS A 100 -11.29 -2.77 4.87
C CYS A 100 -11.96 -3.24 3.58
N PRO A 101 -12.42 -2.29 2.73
CA PRO A 101 -12.94 -2.60 1.40
C PRO A 101 -11.94 -3.40 0.55
N PHE A 102 -12.44 -4.01 -0.52
CA PHE A 102 -11.60 -4.72 -1.48
C PHE A 102 -10.52 -3.77 -2.03
N THR A 103 -9.30 -4.30 -2.20
CA THR A 103 -8.05 -3.59 -2.58
C THR A 103 -7.50 -2.54 -1.60
N TRP A 104 -8.18 -2.23 -0.51
CA TRP A 104 -7.70 -1.25 0.48
C TRP A 104 -6.81 -1.93 1.52
N GLN A 105 -5.84 -1.19 2.05
CA GLN A 105 -4.97 -1.65 3.13
C GLN A 105 -5.29 -0.92 4.43
N CYS A 106 -5.02 -1.58 5.56
CA CYS A 106 -5.08 -0.92 6.85
C CYS A 106 -3.78 -0.17 7.13
N CYS A 107 -3.84 1.16 7.12
CA CYS A 107 -2.72 2.03 7.40
C CYS A 107 -3.01 2.85 8.65
N ARG A 108 -2.31 2.55 9.74
CA ARG A 108 -2.42 3.26 11.03
C ARG A 108 -3.87 3.27 11.57
N GLY A 109 -4.58 2.16 11.38
CA GLY A 109 -5.95 1.99 11.86
C GLY A 109 -7.02 2.65 10.97
N LEU A 110 -6.63 3.08 9.77
CA LEU A 110 -7.54 3.60 8.76
C LEU A 110 -7.42 2.76 7.49
N CYS A 111 -8.57 2.43 6.89
CA CYS A 111 -8.57 1.81 5.59
C CYS A 111 -8.22 2.87 4.54
N ILE A 112 -7.18 2.61 3.75
CA ILE A 112 -6.67 3.51 2.72
C ILE A 112 -6.59 2.76 1.40
N ASP A 113 -7.05 3.41 0.32
CA ASP A 113 -6.81 2.93 -1.03
C ASP A 113 -5.37 3.22 -1.46
N THR A 114 -4.52 2.20 -1.37
CA THR A 114 -3.12 2.32 -1.77
C THR A 114 -2.94 2.46 -3.28
N ASN A 115 -3.99 2.31 -4.09
CA ASN A 115 -3.87 2.44 -5.54
C ASN A 115 -3.85 3.88 -6.02
N ILE A 116 -4.45 4.78 -5.26
CA ILE A 116 -4.64 6.19 -5.64
C ILE A 116 -4.11 7.16 -4.58
N SER A 117 -3.86 6.70 -3.35
CA SER A 117 -3.39 7.57 -2.27
C SER A 117 -1.95 8.05 -2.53
N PRO A 118 -1.72 9.37 -2.70
CA PRO A 118 -0.38 9.91 -2.97
C PRO A 118 0.59 9.76 -1.79
N PHE A 119 0.08 9.52 -0.58
CA PHE A 119 0.85 9.33 0.65
C PHE A 119 1.00 7.86 1.07
N ASN A 120 0.33 6.93 0.37
CA ASN A 120 0.31 5.50 0.70
C ASN A 120 0.32 4.64 -0.57
N CYS A 121 1.08 5.05 -1.59
CA CYS A 121 1.02 4.43 -2.90
C CYS A 121 1.62 3.02 -2.87
N GLY A 122 0.84 1.99 -3.21
CA GLY A 122 1.23 0.58 -3.15
C GLY A 122 1.40 -0.01 -1.74
N ARG A 123 1.78 0.82 -0.76
CA ARG A 123 1.91 0.45 0.66
C ARG A 123 1.76 1.65 1.57
N CYS A 124 1.41 1.40 2.83
CA CYS A 124 1.29 2.43 3.86
C CYS A 124 2.57 3.28 4.01
N GLY A 125 2.42 4.60 4.06
CA GLY A 125 3.52 5.56 4.22
C GLY A 125 4.39 5.78 2.99
N HIS A 126 4.11 5.13 1.85
CA HIS A 126 4.85 5.39 0.63
C HIS A 126 4.32 6.62 -0.10
N ARG A 127 5.06 7.72 0.02
CA ARG A 127 4.73 8.98 -0.68
C ARG A 127 5.40 9.01 -2.05
N CYS A 128 4.63 9.38 -3.08
CA CYS A 128 5.20 9.56 -4.41
C CYS A 128 6.13 10.79 -4.49
N PRO A 129 7.12 10.78 -5.40
CA PRO A 129 7.95 11.94 -5.70
C PRO A 129 7.13 13.17 -6.08
N PHE A 130 7.74 14.35 -5.98
CA PHE A 130 7.07 15.60 -6.34
C PHE A 130 6.54 15.54 -7.77
N ARG A 131 5.25 15.88 -7.96
CA ARG A 131 4.50 15.83 -9.22
C ARG A 131 4.25 14.44 -9.83
N SER A 132 4.51 13.34 -9.12
CA SER A 132 4.09 12.01 -9.54
C SER A 132 2.77 11.63 -8.87
N LEU A 133 1.79 11.22 -9.68
CA LEU A 133 0.54 10.67 -9.19
C LEU A 133 0.70 9.21 -8.79
N CYS A 134 -0.10 8.79 -7.82
CA CYS A 134 -0.26 7.38 -7.51
C CYS A 134 -1.39 6.82 -8.37
N TYR A 135 -1.08 5.79 -9.17
CA TYR A 135 -2.09 5.09 -9.95
C TYR A 135 -1.75 3.60 -10.02
N TYR A 136 -2.77 2.74 -9.81
CA TYR A 136 -2.62 1.29 -9.62
C TYR A 136 -1.52 0.88 -8.62
N GLY A 137 -1.29 1.70 -7.59
CA GLY A 137 -0.32 1.41 -6.54
C GLY A 137 1.12 1.68 -6.94
N MET A 138 1.34 2.40 -8.04
CA MET A 138 2.65 2.77 -8.55
C MET A 138 2.72 4.29 -8.76
N CYS A 139 3.82 4.89 -8.33
CA CYS A 139 4.09 6.30 -8.59
C CYS A 139 4.47 6.50 -10.05
N GLY A 140 3.82 7.43 -10.74
CA GLY A 140 4.12 7.76 -12.13
C GLY A 140 3.66 6.73 -13.16
N TYR A 141 2.74 5.83 -12.79
CA TYR A 141 2.22 4.82 -13.71
C TYR A 141 1.55 5.46 -14.93
N ALA A 142 2.02 5.10 -16.13
CA ALA A 142 1.56 5.61 -17.42
C ALA A 142 1.59 7.15 -17.57
N GLU A 143 2.34 7.87 -16.72
CA GLU A 143 2.52 9.30 -16.88
C GLU A 143 3.37 9.58 -18.13
N PRO A 144 2.94 10.49 -19.03
CA PRO A 144 3.77 10.88 -20.16
C PRO A 144 4.99 11.70 -19.73
N TRP A 145 5.17 12.03 -18.43
CA TRP A 145 6.15 12.99 -17.88
C TRP A 145 6.79 12.50 -16.57
N PRO A 146 8.13 12.37 -16.47
CA PRO A 146 8.86 12.73 -15.26
C PRO A 146 8.83 14.27 -15.10
N PRO A 147 8.90 14.81 -13.87
CA PRO A 147 9.07 16.24 -13.67
C PRO A 147 10.34 16.75 -14.38
N TRP A 148 10.25 17.95 -14.96
CA TRP A 148 11.29 18.61 -15.73
C TRP A 148 12.62 18.81 -14.95
N PRO A 149 13.77 18.95 -15.67
CA PRO A 149 13.87 19.01 -17.12
C PRO A 149 14.17 17.63 -17.69
N ARG A 150 13.35 17.20 -18.65
CA ARG A 150 13.72 16.05 -19.44
C ARG A 150 14.90 16.40 -20.34
N PRO A 151 15.87 15.49 -20.53
CA PRO A 151 16.76 15.58 -21.67
C PRO A 151 15.94 15.57 -22.97
N PRO A 152 16.38 16.27 -24.03
CA PRO A 152 15.69 16.26 -25.31
C PRO A 152 15.50 14.81 -25.78
N PHE A 153 14.31 14.50 -26.29
CA PHE A 153 14.07 13.19 -26.89
C PHE A 153 15.09 12.95 -28.01
N PRO A 154 15.65 11.73 -28.14
CA PRO A 154 16.50 11.41 -29.27
C PRO A 154 15.72 11.62 -30.59
N PRO A 155 16.40 12.02 -31.68
CA PRO A 155 15.74 12.18 -32.97
C PRO A 155 15.05 10.88 -33.37
N LYS A 156 13.85 10.99 -33.94
CA LYS A 156 13.13 9.81 -34.44
C LYS A 156 14.00 9.11 -35.50
N PRO A 157 14.12 7.78 -35.46
CA PRO A 157 14.82 7.06 -36.51
C PRO A 157 14.17 7.32 -37.88
N PRO A 158 14.95 7.30 -38.97
CA PRO A 158 14.41 7.49 -40.31
C PRO A 158 13.33 6.45 -40.60
N LYS A 159 12.26 6.89 -41.26
CA LYS A 159 11.19 5.97 -41.68
C LYS A 159 11.76 4.93 -42.64
N PRO A 160 11.45 3.63 -42.49
CA PRO A 160 11.80 2.63 -43.48
C PRO A 160 11.25 3.01 -44.87
N PRO A 161 11.93 2.60 -45.96
CA PRO A 161 11.39 2.76 -47.30
C PRO A 161 10.03 2.06 -47.40
N LYS A 162 9.10 2.68 -48.12
CA LYS A 162 7.79 2.07 -48.38
C LYS A 162 8.00 0.78 -49.20
N PRO A 163 7.34 -0.33 -48.85
CA PRO A 163 7.33 -1.52 -49.68
C PRO A 163 6.86 -1.21 -51.10
N PRO A 164 7.34 -1.95 -52.12
CA PRO A 164 6.81 -1.83 -53.47
C PRO A 164 5.30 -2.11 -53.46
N LYS A 165 4.55 -1.35 -54.25
CA LYS A 165 3.11 -1.58 -54.41
C LYS A 165 2.89 -2.97 -55.05
N PRO A 166 1.98 -3.80 -54.51
CA PRO A 166 1.59 -5.04 -55.18
C PRO A 166 1.10 -4.77 -56.61
N PRO A 167 1.30 -5.73 -57.55
CA PRO A 167 0.71 -5.64 -58.87
C PRO A 167 -0.81 -5.53 -58.77
N LYS A 168 -1.41 -4.72 -59.65
CA LYS A 168 -2.87 -4.62 -59.72
C LYS A 168 -3.45 -5.98 -60.15
N PRO A 169 -4.52 -6.48 -59.50
CA PRO A 169 -5.22 -7.66 -59.97
C PRO A 169 -5.70 -7.48 -61.43
N PRO A 170 -5.78 -8.57 -62.21
CA PRO A 170 -6.37 -8.53 -63.55
C PRO A 170 -7.83 -8.05 -63.45
N LYS A 171 -8.26 -7.29 -64.45
CA LYS A 171 -9.66 -6.84 -64.54
C LYS A 171 -10.56 -8.08 -64.71
N PRO A 172 -11.68 -8.18 -63.98
CA PRO A 172 -12.68 -9.22 -64.22
C PRO A 172 -13.18 -9.20 -65.66
N PRO A 173 -13.54 -10.37 -66.24
CA PRO A 173 -14.17 -10.43 -67.55
C PRO A 173 -15.47 -9.62 -67.53
N LYS A 174 -15.77 -8.95 -68.65
CA LYS A 174 -17.04 -8.23 -68.81
C LYS A 174 -18.21 -9.24 -68.72
N PRO A 175 -19.28 -8.94 -67.96
CA PRO A 175 -20.48 -9.75 -67.98
C PRO A 175 -21.04 -9.93 -69.41
N PRO A 176 -21.65 -11.07 -69.73
CA PRO A 176 -22.34 -11.25 -71.00
C PRO A 176 -23.44 -10.19 -71.15
N LYS A 177 -23.63 -9.70 -72.37
CA LYS A 177 -24.71 -8.75 -72.66
C LYS A 177 -26.06 -9.43 -72.39
N PRO A 178 -27.02 -8.74 -71.75
CA PRO A 178 -28.37 -9.26 -71.59
C PRO A 178 -28.99 -9.63 -72.95
N PRO A 179 -29.84 -10.67 -73.02
CA PRO A 179 -30.57 -10.99 -74.23
C PRO A 179 -31.41 -9.79 -74.67
N LYS A 180 -31.47 -9.55 -75.99
CA LYS A 180 -32.33 -8.49 -76.53
C LYS A 180 -33.79 -8.82 -76.20
N PRO A 181 -34.59 -7.84 -75.77
CA PRO A 181 -36.03 -8.03 -75.61
C PRO A 181 -36.66 -8.55 -76.90
N PRO A 182 -37.68 -9.42 -76.82
CA PRO A 182 -38.43 -9.84 -77.99
C PRO A 182 -39.03 -8.62 -78.70
N LYS A 183 -38.95 -8.61 -80.04
CA LYS A 183 -39.60 -7.56 -80.83
C LYS A 183 -41.12 -7.63 -80.59
N PRO A 184 -41.79 -6.51 -80.28
CA PRO A 184 -43.24 -6.51 -80.20
C PRO A 184 -43.85 -6.90 -81.56
N PRO A 185 -45.04 -7.55 -81.57
CA PRO A 185 -45.70 -7.92 -82.80
C PRO A 185 -45.98 -6.68 -83.64
N LEU A 186 -45.68 -6.77 -84.94
CA LEU A 186 -46.11 -5.78 -85.92
C LEU A 186 -47.64 -5.75 -85.91
N SER A 187 -48.24 -4.64 -85.53
CA SER A 187 -49.67 -4.42 -85.72
C SER A 187 -49.92 -4.22 -87.21
N SER A 188 -50.43 -5.24 -87.89
CA SER A 188 -51.00 -5.10 -89.24
C SER A 188 -52.41 -4.55 -89.11
N GLY A 189 -52.64 -3.34 -89.64
CA GLY A 189 -53.97 -2.84 -89.99
C GLY A 189 -54.38 -3.30 -91.37
#